data_AF-A0AAN5CBS2-F1
#
_entry.id   AF-A0AAN5CBS2-F1
#
_cell.length_a   1.000
_cell.length_b   1.000
_cell.length_c   1.000
_cell.angle_alpha   90.00
_cell.angle_beta   90.00
_cell.angle_gamma   90.00
#
_symmetry.space_group_name_H-M   'P 1'
#
loop_
_entity.id
_entity.type
_entity.pdbx_description
1 polymer ?
#
loop_
_entity_poly.entity_id
_entity_poly.type
_entity_poly.pdbx_seq_one_letter_code
_entity_poly.pdbx_strand_id
1 'polypeptide(L)'
;TEMRALSLLLVAFFIAETRAFVYTCNEISNTLLPKNLIITSKYACVALQDLLLPSTPWLGSVFVRDDASGKQYSLSSFSSLPDQPCVSGEGPWRVVADAESASSIDCSYEITILFSSVGTNLVVIQPHTLEYIRGPGSELTFISPRGGISLNWHSQGEVTGYEQISFFSGVGSGPEEDLYPIGSMLTQEFAEGRDTDIFDPVVTVKIPSNISVEIGYSTFADKALNVFGYPGYSATVMSSGRATTFQEQNTMKVVQAQYGRRASVHVKASISFDKSTDHTLKLQAFCGEDICGERIVKQSTEIDWLLNAEKFRVNYITGLNASQIGKNSDNVFITVDSSRERCSDDFIQLGDHCYQLSESFSSFSNAEYNCVAKGGHLASIHNEDTNSFIQSIAATAPIGVFIGLKKEQKEFKWTDGSSLDYTKSHLDDFGGECVIMGSLTGTWSNADCELAFKFICETD
;
A
#
# COMPACT_ATOMS: atom_id res chain seq x y z
N THR A 1 46.31 -49.26 38.57
CA THR A 1 46.66 -47.89 38.16
C THR A 1 45.55 -47.39 37.27
N GLU A 2 44.59 -46.71 37.88
CA GLU A 2 43.40 -46.16 37.22
C GLU A 2 43.79 -45.07 36.22
N MET A 3 43.21 -45.12 35.02
CA MET A 3 43.24 -44.03 34.05
C MET A 3 41.86 -43.39 34.07
N ARG A 4 41.71 -42.28 34.81
CA ARG A 4 40.49 -41.47 34.79
C ARG A 4 40.48 -40.63 33.51
N ALA A 5 39.57 -40.93 32.60
CA ALA A 5 39.20 -40.01 31.52
C ALA A 5 38.38 -38.85 32.12
N LEU A 6 38.94 -37.65 32.09
CA LEU A 6 38.24 -36.42 32.42
C LEU A 6 37.45 -36.00 31.17
N SER A 7 36.19 -36.39 31.07
CA SER A 7 35.28 -35.82 30.07
C SER A 7 34.97 -34.39 30.46
N LEU A 8 35.61 -33.41 29.82
CA LEU A 8 35.12 -32.04 29.78
C LEU A 8 33.78 -32.06 29.03
N LEU A 9 32.68 -31.92 29.77
CA LEU A 9 31.41 -31.50 29.22
C LEU A 9 31.59 -30.04 28.76
N LEU A 10 31.90 -29.82 27.48
CA LEU A 10 31.65 -28.52 26.86
C LEU A 10 30.12 -28.36 26.80
N VAL A 11 29.56 -27.72 27.82
CA VAL A 11 28.23 -27.11 27.71
C VAL A 11 28.42 -25.94 26.75
N ALA A 12 28.14 -26.16 25.48
CA ALA A 12 27.97 -25.08 24.53
C ALA A 12 26.77 -24.25 25.03
N PHE A 13 27.04 -23.17 25.75
CA PHE A 13 26.11 -22.06 25.85
C PHE A 13 25.98 -21.51 24.44
N PHE A 14 25.02 -22.04 23.67
CA PHE A 14 24.43 -21.27 22.59
C PHE A 14 23.86 -20.03 23.27
N ILE A 15 24.58 -18.90 23.15
CA ILE A 15 24.01 -17.60 23.43
C ILE A 15 22.88 -17.50 22.43
N ALA A 16 21.64 -17.75 22.89
CA ALA A 16 20.47 -17.59 22.07
C ALA A 16 20.46 -16.11 21.65
N GLU A 17 20.69 -15.86 20.36
CA GLU A 17 20.41 -14.57 19.74
C GLU A 17 19.04 -14.12 20.26
N THR A 18 18.98 -12.89 20.78
CA THR A 18 17.74 -12.28 21.25
C THR A 18 16.72 -12.34 20.13
N ARG A 19 15.61 -13.05 20.35
CA ARG A 19 14.54 -13.22 19.38
C ARG A 19 13.25 -12.75 20.03
N ALA A 20 13.03 -11.45 19.98
CA ALA A 20 11.90 -10.79 20.60
C ALA A 20 11.08 -10.16 19.50
N PHE A 21 9.85 -10.64 19.32
CA PHE A 21 9.04 -10.37 18.12
C PHE A 21 7.62 -9.97 18.50
N VAL A 22 6.87 -9.55 17.47
CA VAL A 22 5.41 -9.42 17.50
C VAL A 22 4.81 -10.79 17.25
N TYR A 23 3.88 -11.21 18.10
CA TYR A 23 3.17 -12.47 17.97
C TYR A 23 1.68 -12.25 18.07
N THR A 24 0.98 -12.76 17.07
CA THR A 24 -0.47 -12.76 16.94
C THR A 24 -1.10 -13.94 17.69
N CYS A 25 -2.43 -13.99 17.84
CA CYS A 25 -3.09 -15.11 18.55
C CYS A 25 -2.66 -16.48 18.03
N ASN A 26 -2.59 -16.62 16.71
CA ASN A 26 -2.25 -17.89 16.08
C ASN A 26 -0.78 -18.27 16.28
N GLU A 27 0.14 -17.31 16.33
CA GLU A 27 1.54 -17.59 16.66
C GLU A 27 1.70 -17.96 18.14
N ILE A 28 0.91 -17.36 19.02
CA ILE A 28 0.88 -17.75 20.43
C ILE A 28 0.43 -19.21 20.57
N SER A 29 -0.70 -19.55 19.96
CA SER A 29 -1.32 -20.89 20.02
C SER A 29 -0.45 -21.98 19.36
N ASN A 30 0.11 -21.70 18.18
CA ASN A 30 0.82 -22.71 17.38
C ASN A 30 2.34 -22.72 17.58
N THR A 31 2.92 -21.63 18.05
CA THR A 31 4.38 -21.45 18.13
C THR A 31 4.86 -21.22 19.55
N LEU A 32 4.36 -20.20 20.27
CA LEU A 32 4.90 -19.86 21.59
C LEU A 32 4.60 -20.92 22.65
N LEU A 33 3.33 -21.31 22.78
CA LEU A 33 2.91 -22.26 23.81
C LEU A 33 3.44 -23.68 23.57
N PRO A 34 3.33 -24.27 22.36
CA PRO A 34 3.78 -25.65 22.15
C PRO A 34 5.30 -25.80 22.21
N LYS A 35 6.06 -24.74 21.84
CA LYS A 35 7.53 -24.79 21.82
C LYS A 35 8.19 -24.25 23.08
N ASN A 36 7.43 -23.66 24.00
CA ASN A 36 7.93 -23.06 25.24
C ASN A 36 9.11 -22.10 24.97
N LEU A 37 8.92 -21.22 23.98
CA LEU A 37 9.96 -20.32 23.49
C LEU A 37 10.41 -19.35 24.59
N ILE A 38 11.73 -19.16 24.69
CA ILE A 38 12.39 -18.25 25.63
C ILE A 38 12.73 -16.97 24.88
N ILE A 39 12.25 -15.83 25.37
CA ILE A 39 12.36 -14.54 24.71
C ILE A 39 13.18 -13.59 25.58
N THR A 40 14.45 -13.40 25.21
CA THR A 40 15.34 -12.50 25.95
C THR A 40 15.09 -11.06 25.49
N SER A 41 14.35 -10.30 26.30
CA SER A 41 13.99 -8.91 26.02
C SER A 41 13.72 -8.14 27.31
N LYS A 42 13.67 -6.81 27.25
CA LYS A 42 13.47 -5.96 28.45
C LYS A 42 11.99 -5.69 28.72
N TYR A 43 11.22 -5.50 27.67
CA TYR A 43 9.81 -5.16 27.75
C TYR A 43 8.96 -6.27 27.16
N ALA A 44 7.81 -6.51 27.76
CA ALA A 44 6.74 -7.34 27.20
C ALA A 44 5.43 -6.54 27.21
N CYS A 45 4.74 -6.53 26.09
CA CYS A 45 3.52 -5.76 25.88
C CYS A 45 2.41 -6.63 25.30
N VAL A 46 1.15 -6.31 25.61
CA VAL A 46 -0.02 -7.06 25.11
C VAL A 46 -1.11 -6.09 24.65
N ALA A 47 -1.37 -6.06 23.35
CA ALA A 47 -2.52 -5.36 22.78
C ALA A 47 -3.66 -6.35 22.55
N LEU A 48 -4.84 -6.04 23.09
CA LEU A 48 -6.06 -6.82 22.88
C LEU A 48 -6.91 -6.17 21.78
N GLN A 49 -7.54 -6.98 20.94
CA GLN A 49 -8.59 -6.52 20.02
C GLN A 49 -9.73 -5.82 20.79
N ASP A 50 -10.35 -4.83 20.14
CA ASP A 50 -11.62 -4.22 20.55
C ASP A 50 -12.71 -5.28 20.79
N LEU A 51 -13.55 -5.06 21.80
CA LEU A 51 -14.61 -5.99 22.25
C LEU A 51 -14.12 -7.22 23.03
N LEU A 52 -12.81 -7.51 23.05
CA LEU A 52 -12.28 -8.58 23.89
C LEU A 52 -12.27 -8.12 25.35
N LEU A 53 -13.25 -8.59 26.12
CA LEU A 53 -13.38 -8.21 27.52
C LEU A 53 -12.25 -8.85 28.35
N PRO A 54 -11.65 -8.13 29.31
CA PRO A 54 -10.65 -8.71 30.22
C PRO A 54 -11.17 -9.90 31.03
N SER A 55 -12.49 -10.01 31.19
CA SER A 55 -13.17 -11.13 31.83
C SER A 55 -13.24 -12.39 30.97
N THR A 56 -12.79 -12.35 29.71
CA THR A 56 -12.77 -13.52 28.83
C THR A 56 -11.90 -14.62 29.46
N PRO A 57 -12.46 -15.82 29.74
CA PRO A 57 -11.81 -16.79 30.62
C PRO A 57 -10.38 -17.17 30.22
N TRP A 58 -10.15 -17.43 28.93
CA TRP A 58 -8.84 -17.88 28.45
C TRP A 58 -7.72 -16.82 28.59
N LEU A 59 -8.06 -15.52 28.60
CA LEU A 59 -7.10 -14.44 28.85
C LEU A 59 -6.55 -14.45 30.28
N GLY A 60 -7.31 -15.00 31.23
CA GLY A 60 -6.88 -15.19 32.61
C GLY A 60 -5.98 -16.40 32.82
N SER A 61 -5.94 -17.32 31.84
CA SER A 61 -5.20 -18.59 31.93
C SER A 61 -3.96 -18.65 31.03
N VAL A 62 -3.69 -17.57 30.28
CA VAL A 62 -2.45 -17.37 29.52
C VAL A 62 -1.68 -16.23 30.15
N PHE A 63 -0.38 -16.41 30.34
CA PHE A 63 0.49 -15.51 31.07
C PHE A 63 1.75 -15.19 30.29
N VAL A 64 2.20 -13.94 30.41
CA VAL A 64 3.57 -13.53 30.12
C VAL A 64 4.34 -13.60 31.44
N ARG A 65 5.34 -14.49 31.50
CA ARG A 65 6.15 -14.72 32.70
C ARG A 65 7.57 -14.22 32.50
N ASP A 66 8.07 -13.45 33.45
CA ASP A 66 9.48 -13.12 33.61
C ASP A 66 10.16 -14.24 34.40
N ASP A 67 11.00 -15.04 33.75
CA ASP A 67 11.64 -16.18 34.40
C ASP A 67 12.69 -15.78 35.44
N ALA A 68 13.33 -14.61 35.29
CA ALA A 68 14.35 -14.17 36.25
C ALA A 68 13.72 -13.74 37.57
N SER A 69 12.63 -12.95 37.50
CA SER A 69 11.94 -12.48 38.70
C SER A 69 10.85 -13.43 39.21
N GLY A 70 10.43 -14.40 38.40
CA GLY A 70 9.31 -15.30 38.67
C GLY A 70 7.93 -14.62 38.62
N LYS A 71 7.86 -13.35 38.23
CA LYS A 71 6.59 -12.62 38.09
C LYS A 71 5.84 -13.11 36.85
N GLN A 72 4.52 -13.21 36.98
CA GLN A 72 3.63 -13.58 35.89
C GLN A 72 2.49 -12.56 35.76
N TYR A 73 2.15 -12.25 34.52
CA TYR A 73 1.11 -11.30 34.16
C TYR A 73 0.13 -12.01 33.23
N SER A 74 -1.13 -12.16 33.63
CA SER A 74 -2.14 -12.73 32.73
C SER A 74 -2.38 -11.77 31.56
N LEU A 75 -2.77 -12.28 30.40
CA LEU A 75 -3.11 -11.42 29.26
C LEU A 75 -4.22 -10.41 29.62
N SER A 76 -5.19 -10.82 30.45
CA SER A 76 -6.23 -9.94 30.96
C SER A 76 -5.70 -8.77 31.80
N SER A 77 -4.60 -8.97 32.53
CA SER A 77 -4.03 -7.93 33.41
C SER A 77 -3.42 -6.75 32.66
N PHE A 78 -3.07 -6.91 31.38
CA PHE A 78 -2.53 -5.82 30.58
C PHE A 78 -3.57 -4.75 30.23
N SER A 79 -4.86 -5.12 30.22
CA SER A 79 -5.96 -4.18 29.99
C SER A 79 -6.15 -3.16 31.13
N SER A 80 -5.63 -3.45 32.33
CA SER A 80 -5.73 -2.58 33.50
C SER A 80 -4.46 -1.79 33.78
N LEU A 81 -3.44 -1.90 32.92
CA LEU A 81 -2.23 -1.09 33.02
C LEU A 81 -2.51 0.35 32.54
N PRO A 82 -2.02 1.37 33.27
CA PRO A 82 -2.15 2.76 32.85
C PRO A 82 -1.28 3.08 31.63
N ASP A 83 -1.84 3.86 30.70
CA ASP A 83 -1.24 4.54 29.53
C ASP A 83 -0.51 3.68 28.48
N GLN A 84 0.07 2.54 28.81
CA GLN A 84 0.67 1.59 27.86
C GLN A 84 0.52 0.14 28.36
N PRO A 85 0.14 -0.82 27.49
CA PRO A 85 -0.03 -2.20 27.92
C PRO A 85 1.32 -2.92 27.91
N CYS A 86 2.30 -2.39 28.64
CA CYS A 86 3.67 -2.89 28.70
C CYS A 86 4.15 -3.06 30.13
N VAL A 87 4.95 -4.09 30.36
CA VAL A 87 5.70 -4.29 31.60
C VAL A 87 7.18 -4.41 31.29
N SER A 88 8.02 -3.83 32.15
CA SER A 88 9.47 -4.02 32.11
C SER A 88 9.89 -5.07 33.11
N GLY A 89 10.88 -5.89 32.75
CA GLY A 89 11.40 -6.95 33.60
C GLY A 89 12.87 -7.24 33.29
N GLU A 90 13.42 -8.24 33.97
CA GLU A 90 14.79 -8.69 33.75
C GLU A 90 14.87 -9.68 32.58
N GLY A 91 13.80 -10.44 32.35
CA GLY A 91 13.75 -11.49 31.34
C GLY A 91 14.67 -12.66 31.68
N PRO A 92 14.69 -13.73 30.87
CA PRO A 92 13.90 -13.88 29.65
C PRO A 92 12.42 -14.12 29.94
N TRP A 93 11.60 -13.73 28.98
CA TRP A 93 10.16 -13.89 29.01
C TRP A 93 9.75 -15.24 28.43
N ARG A 94 8.63 -15.78 28.91
CA ARG A 94 7.90 -16.87 28.26
C ARG A 94 6.42 -16.58 28.24
N VAL A 95 5.75 -17.05 27.19
CA VAL A 95 4.30 -17.18 27.20
C VAL A 95 3.96 -18.58 27.67
N VAL A 96 3.22 -18.68 28.76
CA VAL A 96 2.81 -19.94 29.40
C VAL A 96 1.30 -19.96 29.56
N ALA A 97 0.73 -21.15 29.64
CA ALA A 97 -0.68 -21.34 29.94
C ALA A 97 -0.86 -22.38 31.04
N ASP A 98 -1.95 -22.31 31.78
CA ASP A 98 -2.32 -23.36 32.72
C ASP A 98 -2.54 -24.69 31.97
N ALA A 99 -2.24 -25.81 32.64
CA ALA A 99 -2.16 -27.14 31.99
C ALA A 99 -3.47 -27.59 31.29
N GLU A 100 -4.61 -27.03 31.68
CA GLU A 100 -5.93 -27.31 31.07
C GLU A 100 -6.31 -26.31 29.95
N SER A 101 -5.54 -25.23 29.77
CA SER A 101 -5.91 -24.06 28.96
C SER A 101 -5.12 -23.91 27.65
N ALA A 102 -4.00 -24.64 27.49
CA ALA A 102 -3.17 -24.55 26.29
C ALA A 102 -3.90 -24.98 24.99
N SER A 103 -4.94 -25.82 25.10
CA SER A 103 -5.78 -26.27 23.98
C SER A 103 -7.08 -25.48 23.81
N SER A 104 -7.30 -24.40 24.58
CA SER A 104 -8.57 -23.66 24.63
C SER A 104 -8.45 -22.18 24.23
N ILE A 105 -7.36 -21.77 23.58
CA ILE A 105 -7.22 -20.39 23.09
C ILE A 105 -8.17 -20.20 21.92
N ASP A 106 -9.07 -19.23 22.07
CA ASP A 106 -10.01 -18.82 21.05
C ASP A 106 -9.39 -17.71 20.17
N CYS A 107 -8.82 -18.10 19.03
CA CYS A 107 -8.34 -17.16 18.03
C CYS A 107 -9.42 -16.64 17.08
N SER A 108 -10.71 -16.73 17.46
CA SER A 108 -11.76 -15.91 16.83
C SER A 108 -11.58 -14.42 17.12
N TYR A 109 -10.86 -14.10 18.20
CA TYR A 109 -10.40 -12.77 18.54
C TYR A 109 -8.88 -12.67 18.34
N GLU A 110 -8.42 -11.53 17.86
CA GLU A 110 -7.01 -11.26 17.67
C GLU A 110 -6.40 -10.58 18.89
N ILE A 111 -5.18 -10.97 19.22
CA ILE A 111 -4.36 -10.34 20.23
C ILE A 111 -2.94 -10.24 19.70
N THR A 112 -2.19 -9.28 20.21
CA THR A 112 -0.81 -9.07 19.82
C THR A 112 0.06 -9.00 21.07
N ILE A 113 1.04 -9.89 21.18
CA ILE A 113 2.08 -9.84 22.21
C ILE A 113 3.36 -9.36 21.56
N LEU A 114 4.01 -8.37 22.16
CA LEU A 114 5.22 -7.74 21.66
C LEU A 114 6.32 -7.84 22.69
N PHE A 115 7.54 -8.09 22.24
CA PHE A 115 8.73 -8.06 23.08
C PHE A 115 9.76 -7.10 22.47
N SER A 116 10.37 -6.24 23.28
CA SER A 116 11.31 -5.22 22.80
C SER A 116 12.42 -4.95 23.81
N SER A 117 13.67 -4.81 23.35
CA SER A 117 14.81 -4.40 24.18
C SER A 117 14.74 -2.93 24.61
N VAL A 118 14.04 -2.11 23.83
CA VAL A 118 13.86 -0.66 24.07
C VAL A 118 12.44 -0.35 24.50
N GLY A 119 12.27 0.76 25.22
CA GLY A 119 10.93 1.26 25.54
C GLY A 119 10.18 1.61 24.26
N THR A 120 8.90 1.31 24.21
CA THR A 120 8.07 1.48 23.01
C THR A 120 7.02 2.55 23.25
N ASN A 121 6.74 3.38 22.25
CA ASN A 121 5.65 4.35 22.33
C ASN A 121 4.44 3.78 21.60
N LEU A 122 3.69 2.93 22.31
CA LEU A 122 2.61 2.14 21.70
C LEU A 122 1.34 2.96 21.50
N VAL A 123 0.75 2.82 20.32
CA VAL A 123 -0.57 3.35 19.97
C VAL A 123 -1.44 2.18 19.55
N VAL A 124 -2.30 1.72 20.47
CA VAL A 124 -3.22 0.62 20.18
C VAL A 124 -4.48 1.18 19.54
N ILE A 125 -4.65 0.93 18.24
CA ILE A 125 -5.73 1.49 17.43
C ILE A 125 -7.03 0.74 17.73
N GLN A 126 -8.08 1.49 18.05
CA GLN A 126 -9.43 0.98 18.22
C GLN A 126 -10.25 1.26 16.94
N PRO A 127 -11.15 0.35 16.52
CA PRO A 127 -11.99 0.60 15.35
C PRO A 127 -13.01 1.70 15.59
N HIS A 128 -13.47 2.30 14.48
CA HIS A 128 -14.52 3.32 14.43
C HIS A 128 -14.23 4.62 15.19
N THR A 129 -12.98 4.85 15.60
CA THR A 129 -12.51 6.10 16.20
C THR A 129 -11.34 6.62 15.39
N LEU A 130 -11.48 7.83 14.84
CA LEU A 130 -10.35 8.55 14.25
C LEU A 130 -9.75 9.39 15.37
N GLU A 131 -8.55 9.01 15.78
CA GLU A 131 -7.79 9.69 16.83
C GLU A 131 -6.57 10.39 16.23
N TYR A 132 -6.00 11.34 16.98
CA TYR A 132 -4.91 12.20 16.51
C TYR A 132 -3.77 12.25 17.51
N ILE A 133 -2.54 12.14 17.02
CA ILE A 133 -1.32 12.47 17.76
C ILE A 133 -0.70 13.71 17.13
N ARG A 134 -0.42 14.73 17.94
CA ARG A 134 0.25 15.97 17.52
C ARG A 134 1.48 16.22 18.39
N GLY A 135 2.62 16.50 17.76
CA GLY A 135 3.83 16.85 18.50
C GLY A 135 5.11 16.78 17.66
N PRO A 136 6.28 17.04 18.30
CA PRO A 136 7.57 16.84 17.67
C PRO A 136 7.80 15.35 17.35
N GLY A 137 8.71 15.10 16.41
CA GLY A 137 8.97 13.79 15.87
C GLY A 137 9.35 12.82 16.97
N SER A 138 8.70 11.66 16.92
CA SER A 138 8.86 10.59 17.87
C SER A 138 8.88 9.26 17.11
N GLU A 139 9.42 8.24 17.77
CA GLU A 139 9.24 6.86 17.36
C GLU A 139 7.89 6.39 17.93
N LEU A 140 6.96 6.04 17.05
CA LEU A 140 5.61 5.58 17.41
C LEU A 140 5.40 4.17 16.87
N THR A 141 4.85 3.27 17.67
CA THR A 141 4.49 1.92 17.24
C THR A 141 2.98 1.77 17.28
N PHE A 142 2.36 1.76 16.11
CA PHE A 142 0.93 1.56 15.92
C PHE A 142 0.62 0.05 15.91
N ILE A 143 -0.42 -0.34 16.64
CA ILE A 143 -0.85 -1.73 16.76
C ILE A 143 -2.35 -1.82 16.47
N SER A 144 -2.71 -2.68 15.53
CA SER A 144 -4.09 -2.98 15.13
C SER A 144 -4.27 -4.50 15.09
N PRO A 145 -4.70 -5.13 16.20
CA PRO A 145 -4.80 -6.59 16.27
C PRO A 145 -5.69 -7.21 15.18
N ARG A 146 -6.77 -6.51 14.77
CA ARG A 146 -7.75 -7.02 13.80
C ARG A 146 -7.39 -6.84 12.33
N GLY A 147 -6.43 -5.98 11.98
CA GLY A 147 -6.25 -5.62 10.58
C GLY A 147 -5.14 -4.61 10.35
N GLY A 148 -5.11 -4.07 9.14
CA GLY A 148 -4.12 -3.05 8.80
C GLY A 148 -4.42 -1.70 9.44
N ILE A 149 -3.47 -0.80 9.24
CA ILE A 149 -3.38 0.52 9.86
C ILE A 149 -3.52 1.56 8.75
N SER A 150 -4.39 2.54 8.95
CA SER A 150 -4.48 3.71 8.08
C SER A 150 -3.99 4.93 8.86
N LEU A 151 -3.00 5.63 8.30
CA LEU A 151 -2.45 6.87 8.83
C LEU A 151 -2.79 8.02 7.89
N ASN A 152 -3.52 9.00 8.41
CA ASN A 152 -4.02 10.17 7.70
C ASN A 152 -3.22 11.40 8.11
N TRP A 153 -2.42 11.92 7.19
CA TRP A 153 -1.51 13.05 7.44
C TRP A 153 -2.14 14.41 7.13
N HIS A 154 -3.40 14.45 6.69
CA HIS A 154 -4.09 15.64 6.18
C HIS A 154 -5.17 16.19 7.10
N SER A 155 -5.45 15.47 8.18
CA SER A 155 -6.71 15.60 8.90
C SER A 155 -6.88 16.93 9.63
N GLN A 156 -5.84 17.58 10.16
CA GLN A 156 -5.96 18.86 10.91
C GLN A 156 -4.64 19.67 11.10
N GLY A 157 -3.52 19.35 10.42
CA GLY A 157 -2.22 19.97 10.72
C GLY A 157 -1.16 19.91 9.62
N GLU A 158 -0.01 20.56 9.86
CA GLU A 158 1.14 20.59 8.94
C GLU A 158 2.21 19.57 9.36
N VAL A 159 2.74 18.82 8.38
CA VAL A 159 4.04 18.17 8.50
C VAL A 159 5.10 19.23 8.18
N THR A 160 5.94 19.59 9.15
CA THR A 160 6.94 20.66 9.01
C THR A 160 8.37 20.13 9.04
N GLY A 161 9.24 20.71 8.19
CA GLY A 161 10.65 20.32 8.07
C GLY A 161 10.97 19.58 6.76
N TYR A 162 12.22 19.17 6.60
CA TYR A 162 12.74 18.52 5.38
C TYR A 162 13.59 17.31 5.75
N GLU A 163 12.94 16.23 6.14
CA GLU A 163 13.59 14.95 6.45
C GLU A 163 12.76 13.77 5.95
N GLN A 164 13.30 12.57 6.14
CA GLN A 164 12.68 11.30 5.79
C GLN A 164 11.97 10.68 7.00
N ILE A 165 10.70 10.35 6.83
CA ILE A 165 9.92 9.52 7.76
C ILE A 165 10.03 8.07 7.30
N SER A 166 10.37 7.17 8.22
CA SER A 166 10.63 5.75 7.89
C SER A 166 9.62 4.82 8.55
N PHE A 167 9.18 3.81 7.81
CA PHE A 167 8.15 2.86 8.21
C PHE A 167 8.75 1.46 8.33
N PHE A 168 8.46 0.81 9.44
CA PHE A 168 8.94 -0.53 9.75
C PHE A 168 7.78 -1.42 10.18
N SER A 169 7.79 -2.67 9.75
CA SER A 169 6.95 -3.71 10.36
C SER A 169 7.64 -4.20 11.63
N GLY A 170 6.88 -4.40 12.70
CA GLY A 170 7.41 -4.87 13.98
C GLY A 170 7.84 -3.75 14.93
N VAL A 171 8.66 -4.09 15.92
CA VAL A 171 9.06 -3.20 17.03
C VAL A 171 10.50 -3.50 17.47
N GLY A 172 11.18 -2.54 18.10
CA GLY A 172 12.49 -2.74 18.69
C GLY A 172 13.59 -1.87 18.08
N SER A 173 14.83 -2.34 18.20
CA SER A 173 16.05 -1.61 17.87
C SER A 173 16.63 -1.97 16.49
N GLY A 174 16.19 -3.07 15.87
CA GLY A 174 16.69 -3.48 14.56
C GLY A 174 16.21 -4.86 14.11
N PRO A 175 16.81 -5.41 13.03
CA PRO A 175 16.37 -6.66 12.40
C PRO A 175 16.39 -7.90 13.32
N GLU A 176 17.26 -7.91 14.32
CA GLU A 176 17.32 -9.00 15.32
C GLU A 176 16.06 -9.06 16.21
N GLU A 177 15.28 -7.98 16.24
CA GLU A 177 13.99 -7.88 16.96
C GLU A 177 12.80 -7.86 16.00
N ASP A 178 12.97 -8.37 14.78
CA ASP A 178 11.96 -8.35 13.71
C ASP A 178 11.45 -6.94 13.34
N LEU A 179 12.28 -5.91 13.55
CA LEU A 179 12.02 -4.57 13.02
C LEU A 179 12.49 -4.50 11.56
N TYR A 180 11.56 -4.72 10.63
CA TYR A 180 11.86 -4.79 9.20
C TYR A 180 11.46 -3.52 8.46
N PRO A 181 12.37 -2.92 7.65
CA PRO A 181 12.03 -1.75 6.86
C PRO A 181 10.97 -2.09 5.82
N ILE A 182 9.88 -1.31 5.79
CA ILE A 182 8.88 -1.39 4.73
C ILE A 182 9.22 -0.37 3.64
N GLY A 183 9.48 0.87 4.05
CA GLY A 183 9.78 1.95 3.14
C GLY A 183 9.90 3.28 3.87
N SER A 184 9.98 4.36 3.12
CA SER A 184 10.26 5.68 3.66
C SER A 184 9.82 6.75 2.70
N MET A 185 9.48 7.92 3.23
CA MET A 185 8.99 9.04 2.44
C MET A 185 9.54 10.34 3.00
N LEU A 186 9.79 11.30 2.12
CA LEU A 186 10.15 12.65 2.50
C LEU A 186 8.93 13.38 3.04
N THR A 187 9.14 14.18 4.08
CA THR A 187 8.16 15.11 4.69
C THR A 187 7.31 15.89 3.68
N GLN A 188 7.89 16.35 2.58
CA GLN A 188 7.17 17.04 1.48
C GLN A 188 6.09 16.19 0.81
N GLU A 189 6.23 14.86 0.79
CA GLU A 189 5.24 13.95 0.21
C GLU A 189 3.96 13.87 1.05
N PHE A 190 4.02 14.29 2.31
CA PHE A 190 2.88 14.35 3.23
C PHE A 190 2.24 15.75 3.31
N ALA A 191 2.99 16.80 2.97
CA ALA A 191 2.58 18.20 3.13
C ALA A 191 1.30 18.57 2.35
N GLU A 192 0.98 17.81 1.30
CA GLU A 192 -0.18 18.04 0.44
C GLU A 192 -1.40 17.17 0.78
N GLY A 193 -1.30 16.40 1.85
CA GLY A 193 -2.34 15.49 2.29
C GLY A 193 -2.25 14.14 1.58
N ARG A 194 -1.53 13.23 2.22
CA ARG A 194 -1.35 11.85 1.76
C ARG A 194 -1.87 10.91 2.82
N ASP A 195 -2.58 9.87 2.42
CA ASP A 195 -2.95 8.78 3.30
C ASP A 195 -1.94 7.64 3.17
N THR A 196 -1.67 6.94 4.27
CA THR A 196 -0.73 5.81 4.30
C THR A 196 -1.44 4.59 4.88
N ASP A 197 -1.74 3.65 4.00
CA ASP A 197 -2.45 2.43 4.34
C ASP A 197 -1.49 1.26 4.38
N ILE A 198 -1.34 0.67 5.56
CA ILE A 198 -0.33 -0.31 5.87
C ILE A 198 -1.03 -1.60 6.24
N PHE A 199 -0.71 -2.66 5.51
CA PHE A 199 -1.35 -3.96 5.68
C PHE A 199 -0.85 -4.74 6.89
N ASP A 200 0.28 -4.33 7.46
CA ASP A 200 0.86 -4.94 8.64
C ASP A 200 0.14 -4.41 9.91
N PRO A 201 -0.25 -5.28 10.84
CA PRO A 201 -0.97 -4.95 12.08
C PRO A 201 -0.08 -4.31 13.14
N VAL A 202 1.25 -4.37 13.00
CA VAL A 202 2.19 -3.67 13.88
C VAL A 202 3.20 -2.92 13.05
N VAL A 203 3.17 -1.60 13.16
CA VAL A 203 4.02 -0.71 12.38
C VAL A 203 4.70 0.28 13.30
N THR A 204 6.02 0.33 13.24
CA THR A 204 6.82 1.38 13.86
C THR A 204 7.13 2.47 12.84
N VAL A 205 6.74 3.70 13.14
CA VAL A 205 7.01 4.90 12.36
C VAL A 205 8.08 5.71 13.08
N LYS A 206 9.23 5.92 12.42
CA LYS A 206 10.32 6.73 12.95
C LYS A 206 10.25 8.12 12.34
N ILE A 207 9.94 9.10 13.19
CA ILE A 207 9.79 10.50 12.80
C ILE A 207 10.94 11.31 13.41
N PRO A 208 11.78 11.97 12.60
CA PRO A 208 12.90 12.74 13.12
C PRO A 208 12.45 13.86 14.07
N SER A 209 13.17 14.05 15.17
CA SER A 209 12.76 14.96 16.27
C SER A 209 12.58 16.43 15.88
N ASN A 210 13.16 16.87 14.77
CA ASN A 210 13.03 18.21 14.20
C ASN A 210 11.75 18.40 13.35
N ILE A 211 11.00 17.33 13.10
CA ILE A 211 9.74 17.35 12.36
C ILE A 211 8.60 17.48 13.37
N SER A 212 7.63 18.36 13.12
CA SER A 212 6.35 18.30 13.83
C SER A 212 5.33 17.63 12.93
N VAL A 213 4.55 16.70 13.49
CA VAL A 213 3.51 15.97 12.75
C VAL A 213 2.18 16.03 13.49
N GLU A 214 1.12 15.91 12.73
CA GLU A 214 -0.19 15.50 13.20
C GLU A 214 -0.64 14.29 12.39
N ILE A 215 -0.94 13.20 13.08
CA ILE A 215 -1.28 11.93 12.45
C ILE A 215 -2.66 11.53 12.94
N GLY A 216 -3.64 11.56 12.04
CA GLY A 216 -4.89 10.84 12.22
C GLY A 216 -4.65 9.35 12.01
N TYR A 217 -5.24 8.47 12.81
CA TYR A 217 -5.08 7.03 12.61
C TYR A 217 -6.37 6.25 12.83
N SER A 218 -6.51 5.15 12.09
CA SER A 218 -7.64 4.23 12.18
C SER A 218 -7.25 2.81 11.75
N THR A 219 -8.15 1.86 11.98
CA THR A 219 -8.00 0.46 11.55
C THR A 219 -9.14 0.08 10.60
N PHE A 220 -8.85 -0.77 9.61
CA PHE A 220 -9.84 -1.32 8.67
C PHE A 220 -10.12 -2.80 8.94
N ALA A 221 -10.48 -3.09 10.19
CA ALA A 221 -10.75 -4.40 10.78
C ALA A 221 -11.73 -5.34 10.03
N ASP A 222 -12.36 -4.91 8.93
CA ASP A 222 -13.34 -5.65 8.15
C ASP A 222 -12.91 -5.93 6.68
N LYS A 223 -11.59 -6.08 6.45
CA LYS A 223 -11.02 -6.65 5.21
C LYS A 223 -11.20 -5.81 3.94
N ALA A 224 -11.74 -4.60 3.99
CA ALA A 224 -11.70 -3.64 2.89
C ALA A 224 -11.72 -2.22 3.43
N LEU A 225 -10.70 -1.43 3.07
CA LEU A 225 -10.70 0.01 3.29
C LEU A 225 -11.18 0.70 2.01
N ASN A 226 -12.38 1.27 2.06
CA ASN A 226 -12.82 2.23 1.05
C ASN A 226 -12.38 3.61 1.51
N VAL A 227 -11.32 4.14 0.89
CA VAL A 227 -10.92 5.52 1.09
C VAL A 227 -11.64 6.38 0.04
N PHE A 228 -12.47 7.30 0.52
CA PHE A 228 -13.07 8.30 -0.36
C PHE A 228 -12.01 9.34 -0.70
N GLY A 229 -11.49 9.28 -1.92
CA GLY A 229 -10.60 10.29 -2.47
C GLY A 229 -11.39 11.41 -3.14
N TYR A 230 -10.74 12.53 -3.39
CA TYR A 230 -11.19 13.51 -4.38
C TYR A 230 -10.09 13.62 -5.44
N PRO A 231 -10.33 14.15 -6.64
CA PRO A 231 -9.24 14.41 -7.60
C PRO A 231 -8.13 15.23 -6.93
N GLY A 232 -6.89 14.74 -6.98
CA GLY A 232 -5.77 15.27 -6.19
C GLY A 232 -5.43 14.48 -4.93
N TYR A 233 -6.17 13.41 -4.66
CA TYR A 233 -5.87 12.45 -3.61
C TYR A 233 -4.57 11.72 -3.91
N SER A 234 -3.73 11.61 -2.87
CA SER A 234 -2.48 10.87 -2.89
C SER A 234 -2.49 9.84 -1.78
N ALA A 235 -2.08 8.61 -2.08
CA ALA A 235 -1.98 7.55 -1.08
C ALA A 235 -0.71 6.74 -1.25
N THR A 236 -0.28 6.12 -0.15
CA THR A 236 0.75 5.10 -0.17
C THR A 236 0.22 3.83 0.48
N VAL A 237 0.34 2.72 -0.23
CA VAL A 237 -0.02 1.39 0.27
C VAL A 237 1.24 0.59 0.54
N MET A 238 1.35 0.03 1.75
CA MET A 238 2.57 -0.61 2.23
C MET A 238 2.32 -1.98 2.88
N SER A 239 3.27 -2.90 2.73
CA SER A 239 3.28 -4.20 3.42
C SER A 239 4.70 -4.80 3.44
N SER A 240 5.14 -5.37 4.56
CA SER A 240 6.33 -6.23 4.62
C SER A 240 6.01 -7.72 4.43
N GLY A 241 4.74 -8.07 4.27
CA GLY A 241 4.28 -9.46 4.19
C GLY A 241 4.56 -10.34 5.41
N ARG A 242 5.35 -9.87 6.39
CA ARG A 242 5.84 -10.62 7.56
C ARG A 242 4.79 -10.73 8.66
N ALA A 243 4.02 -9.67 8.85
CA ALA A 243 3.12 -9.51 9.98
C ALA A 243 1.65 -9.82 9.65
N THR A 244 1.37 -10.67 8.66
CA THR A 244 -0.01 -11.02 8.28
C THR A 244 -0.67 -11.93 9.34
N THR A 245 -1.63 -11.41 10.11
CA THR A 245 -2.45 -12.19 11.06
C THR A 245 -3.26 -13.26 10.33
N PHE A 246 -3.60 -14.38 10.98
CA PHE A 246 -4.28 -15.52 10.35
C PHE A 246 -5.82 -15.38 10.27
N GLN A 247 -6.37 -14.17 10.28
CA GLN A 247 -7.70 -13.95 9.67
C GLN A 247 -7.65 -14.00 8.13
N GLU A 248 -6.44 -14.20 7.55
CA GLU A 248 -6.10 -14.10 6.13
C GLU A 248 -6.27 -15.36 5.27
N GLN A 249 -7.09 -16.35 5.68
CA GLN A 249 -7.65 -17.26 4.67
C GLN A 249 -8.64 -16.47 3.81
N ASN A 250 -8.26 -16.13 2.57
CA ASN A 250 -9.05 -15.34 1.59
C ASN A 250 -9.32 -13.86 1.91
N THR A 251 -8.34 -13.11 2.42
CA THR A 251 -8.53 -11.67 2.66
C THR A 251 -7.92 -10.82 1.55
N MET A 252 -8.80 -10.27 0.75
CA MET A 252 -8.51 -9.19 -0.19
C MET A 252 -8.10 -7.96 0.62
N LYS A 253 -6.81 -7.59 0.69
CA LYS A 253 -6.48 -6.30 1.31
C LYS A 253 -6.73 -5.18 0.31
N VAL A 254 -7.93 -4.62 0.39
CA VAL A 254 -8.40 -3.57 -0.52
C VAL A 254 -8.09 -2.22 0.08
N VAL A 255 -7.19 -1.48 -0.56
CA VAL A 255 -7.23 -0.02 -0.51
C VAL A 255 -7.88 0.43 -1.79
N GLN A 256 -8.97 1.16 -1.65
CA GLN A 256 -9.70 1.70 -2.78
C GLN A 256 -9.74 3.21 -2.67
N ALA A 257 -9.13 3.91 -3.61
CA ALA A 257 -9.32 5.35 -3.80
C ALA A 257 -10.47 5.54 -4.77
N GLN A 258 -11.53 6.25 -4.37
CA GLN A 258 -12.64 6.62 -5.25
C GLN A 258 -12.60 8.12 -5.49
N TYR A 259 -12.43 8.57 -6.73
CA TYR A 259 -12.27 10.00 -7.07
C TYR A 259 -13.60 10.67 -7.42
N GLY A 260 -14.69 9.90 -7.56
CA GLY A 260 -16.02 10.41 -7.92
C GLY A 260 -16.20 10.79 -9.40
N ARG A 261 -15.09 11.02 -10.11
CA ARG A 261 -15.01 11.24 -11.56
C ARG A 261 -13.68 10.72 -12.12
N ARG A 262 -13.55 10.66 -13.44
CA ARG A 262 -12.33 10.20 -14.13
C ARG A 262 -11.17 11.15 -13.87
N ALA A 263 -10.10 10.67 -13.26
CA ALA A 263 -8.88 11.42 -13.00
C ALA A 263 -7.66 10.71 -13.59
N SER A 264 -6.62 11.48 -13.91
CA SER A 264 -5.29 10.90 -14.16
C SER A 264 -4.77 10.29 -12.87
N VAL A 265 -4.40 9.01 -12.91
CA VAL A 265 -3.84 8.29 -11.77
C VAL A 265 -2.46 7.78 -12.16
N HIS A 266 -1.45 8.28 -11.46
CA HIS A 266 -0.08 7.80 -11.56
C HIS A 266 0.19 6.82 -10.44
N VAL A 267 0.41 5.56 -10.80
CA VAL A 267 0.75 4.48 -9.87
C VAL A 267 2.21 4.14 -10.04
N LYS A 268 3.00 4.33 -8.99
CA LYS A 268 4.36 3.79 -8.91
C LYS A 268 4.40 2.71 -7.85
N ALA A 269 5.07 1.61 -8.12
CA ALA A 269 5.21 0.53 -7.16
C ALA A 269 6.56 -0.16 -7.23
N SER A 270 7.17 -0.38 -6.07
CA SER A 270 8.32 -1.24 -5.85
C SER A 270 7.82 -2.50 -5.15
N ILE A 271 7.93 -3.65 -5.81
CA ILE A 271 7.49 -4.93 -5.28
C ILE A 271 8.66 -5.90 -5.25
N SER A 272 8.95 -6.44 -4.06
CA SER A 272 9.81 -7.60 -3.87
C SER A 272 8.99 -8.73 -3.29
N PHE A 273 8.97 -9.89 -3.93
CA PHE A 273 8.31 -11.07 -3.37
C PHE A 273 9.28 -12.14 -2.89
N ASP A 274 8.94 -12.77 -1.78
CA ASP A 274 9.52 -14.00 -1.30
C ASP A 274 9.12 -15.15 -2.24
N LYS A 275 10.12 -15.87 -2.74
CA LYS A 275 9.90 -16.96 -3.70
C LYS A 275 9.31 -18.21 -3.03
N SER A 276 9.31 -18.28 -1.71
CA SER A 276 8.85 -19.43 -0.94
C SER A 276 7.34 -19.38 -0.60
N THR A 277 6.67 -18.27 -0.94
CA THR A 277 5.28 -18.01 -0.61
C THR A 277 4.45 -17.86 -1.89
N ASP A 278 3.19 -18.28 -1.85
CA ASP A 278 2.23 -17.99 -2.93
C ASP A 278 1.66 -16.59 -2.69
N HIS A 279 1.93 -15.67 -3.60
CA HIS A 279 1.57 -14.26 -3.51
C HIS A 279 0.89 -13.82 -4.80
N THR A 280 -0.05 -12.90 -4.68
CA THR A 280 -0.65 -12.22 -5.83
C THR A 280 -1.02 -10.81 -5.43
N LEU A 281 -0.45 -9.83 -6.14
CA LEU A 281 -0.88 -8.44 -6.06
C LEU A 281 -1.67 -8.11 -7.33
N LYS A 282 -2.88 -7.57 -7.17
CA LYS A 282 -3.68 -7.03 -8.27
C LYS A 282 -3.82 -5.53 -8.11
N LEU A 283 -3.46 -4.81 -9.16
CA LEU A 283 -3.69 -3.38 -9.31
C LEU A 283 -4.82 -3.20 -10.30
N GLN A 284 -5.95 -2.65 -9.86
CA GLN A 284 -7.17 -2.57 -10.67
C GLN A 284 -7.67 -1.14 -10.74
N ALA A 285 -7.98 -0.70 -11.94
CA ALA A 285 -8.56 0.59 -12.25
C ALA A 285 -9.99 0.42 -12.75
N PHE A 286 -10.89 1.23 -12.24
CA PHE A 286 -12.31 1.17 -12.51
C PHE A 286 -12.79 2.48 -13.16
N CYS A 287 -13.64 2.33 -14.17
CA CYS A 287 -14.30 3.40 -14.89
C CYS A 287 -15.80 3.13 -14.81
N GLY A 288 -16.51 3.75 -13.85
CA GLY A 288 -17.78 3.27 -13.36
C GLY A 288 -17.64 1.94 -12.60
N GLU A 289 -18.47 0.97 -12.95
CA GLU A 289 -18.42 -0.39 -12.37
C GLU A 289 -17.47 -1.33 -13.13
N ASP A 290 -17.02 -0.93 -14.32
CA ASP A 290 -16.17 -1.76 -15.18
C ASP A 290 -14.69 -1.58 -14.87
N ILE A 291 -13.92 -2.67 -14.98
CA ILE A 291 -12.45 -2.62 -14.90
C ILE A 291 -11.92 -2.11 -16.24
N CYS A 292 -11.33 -0.93 -16.23
CA CYS A 292 -10.71 -0.32 -17.42
C CYS A 292 -9.18 -0.48 -17.46
N GLY A 293 -8.57 -0.99 -16.39
CA GLY A 293 -7.17 -1.37 -16.37
C GLY A 293 -6.88 -2.39 -15.28
N GLU A 294 -6.06 -3.39 -15.57
CA GLU A 294 -5.64 -4.38 -14.57
C GLU A 294 -4.18 -4.79 -14.77
N ARG A 295 -3.42 -4.88 -13.68
CA ARG A 295 -2.12 -5.55 -13.63
C ARG A 295 -2.13 -6.61 -12.53
N ILE A 296 -1.83 -7.85 -12.90
CA ILE A 296 -1.64 -8.97 -11.97
C ILE A 296 -0.15 -9.22 -11.83
N VAL A 297 0.38 -9.00 -10.64
CA VAL A 297 1.80 -9.09 -10.31
C VAL A 297 2.04 -10.35 -9.48
N LYS A 298 2.93 -11.21 -9.98
CA LYS A 298 3.30 -12.51 -9.38
C LYS A 298 4.81 -12.72 -9.24
N GLN A 299 5.58 -11.67 -9.49
CA GLN A 299 7.04 -11.68 -9.37
C GLN A 299 7.49 -10.28 -8.96
N SER A 300 8.65 -10.18 -8.31
CA SER A 300 9.26 -8.90 -7.98
C SER A 300 9.40 -8.02 -9.22
N THR A 301 9.00 -6.77 -9.12
CA THR A 301 9.02 -5.81 -10.23
C THR A 301 8.90 -4.39 -9.72
N GLU A 302 9.35 -3.44 -10.54
CA GLU A 302 8.93 -2.05 -10.46
C GLU A 302 7.74 -1.84 -11.41
N ILE A 303 6.86 -0.91 -11.06
CA ILE A 303 5.74 -0.47 -11.89
C ILE A 303 5.77 1.04 -11.92
N ASP A 304 5.69 1.59 -13.13
CA ASP A 304 5.31 2.96 -13.39
C ASP A 304 4.11 2.85 -14.34
N TRP A 305 2.94 3.25 -13.85
CA TRP A 305 1.68 3.07 -14.59
C TRP A 305 0.81 4.31 -14.46
N LEU A 306 0.71 5.02 -15.59
CA LEU A 306 -0.17 6.15 -15.74
C LEU A 306 -1.46 5.71 -16.45
N LEU A 307 -2.61 6.07 -15.90
CA LEU A 307 -3.91 5.66 -16.41
C LEU A 307 -5.02 6.65 -16.05
N ASN A 308 -6.22 6.44 -16.58
CA ASN A 308 -7.42 7.16 -16.20
C ASN A 308 -8.38 6.23 -15.45
N ALA A 309 -8.84 6.64 -14.27
CA ALA A 309 -9.82 5.88 -13.51
C ALA A 309 -10.71 6.79 -12.67
N GLU A 310 -11.92 6.32 -12.39
CA GLU A 310 -12.79 6.86 -11.33
C GLU A 310 -12.46 6.25 -9.97
N LYS A 311 -11.82 5.07 -9.99
CA LYS A 311 -11.44 4.35 -8.80
C LYS A 311 -10.23 3.47 -9.05
N PHE A 312 -9.33 3.43 -8.08
CA PHE A 312 -8.18 2.54 -8.11
C PHE A 312 -8.19 1.62 -6.89
N ARG A 313 -7.84 0.35 -7.10
CA ARG A 313 -7.85 -0.70 -6.09
C ARG A 313 -6.52 -1.43 -6.08
N VAL A 314 -5.90 -1.47 -4.92
CA VAL A 314 -4.80 -2.39 -4.62
C VAL A 314 -5.39 -3.60 -3.90
N ASN A 315 -5.02 -4.81 -4.33
CA ASN A 315 -5.43 -6.05 -3.71
C ASN A 315 -4.23 -6.98 -3.56
N TYR A 316 -3.75 -7.11 -2.32
CA TYR A 316 -2.65 -7.99 -1.97
C TYR A 316 -3.17 -9.27 -1.30
N ILE A 317 -2.79 -10.43 -1.86
CA ILE A 317 -3.24 -11.76 -1.44
C ILE A 317 -2.00 -12.61 -1.16
N THR A 318 -1.97 -13.25 0.01
CA THR A 318 -0.93 -14.23 0.39
C THR A 318 -1.55 -15.55 0.81
N GLY A 319 -1.01 -16.67 0.34
CA GLY A 319 -1.46 -18.03 0.67
C GLY A 319 -0.74 -18.65 1.87
N LEU A 320 -0.38 -17.86 2.89
CA LEU A 320 0.44 -18.34 4.02
C LEU A 320 -0.33 -19.22 4.99
N ASN A 321 0.28 -20.33 5.40
CA ASN A 321 -0.24 -21.17 6.48
C ASN A 321 0.24 -20.63 7.84
N ALA A 322 -0.47 -20.95 8.93
CA ALA A 322 -0.13 -20.50 10.28
C ALA A 322 1.31 -20.86 10.74
N SER A 323 1.90 -21.94 10.21
CA SER A 323 3.27 -22.36 10.51
C SER A 323 4.36 -21.59 9.72
N GLN A 324 3.94 -20.72 8.80
CA GLN A 324 4.78 -19.89 7.95
C GLN A 324 4.68 -18.39 8.30
N ILE A 325 3.88 -18.01 9.30
CA ILE A 325 3.81 -16.64 9.80
C ILE A 325 5.21 -16.19 10.25
N GLY A 326 5.57 -14.94 9.93
CA GLY A 326 6.90 -14.37 10.16
C GLY A 326 8.00 -14.84 9.21
N LYS A 327 7.73 -15.82 8.33
CA LYS A 327 8.71 -16.31 7.34
C LYS A 327 8.60 -15.65 5.98
N ASN A 328 7.43 -15.09 5.66
CA ASN A 328 7.27 -14.32 4.43
C ASN A 328 8.17 -13.09 4.48
N SER A 329 8.71 -12.66 3.35
CA SER A 329 9.58 -11.50 3.25
C SER A 329 9.26 -10.62 2.05
N ASP A 330 7.99 -10.64 1.63
CA ASP A 330 7.46 -9.72 0.64
C ASP A 330 7.70 -8.26 1.07
N ASN A 331 7.79 -7.35 0.12
CA ASN A 331 7.83 -5.93 0.37
C ASN A 331 7.06 -5.26 -0.75
N VAL A 332 5.93 -4.65 -0.39
CA VAL A 332 5.03 -3.97 -1.31
C VAL A 332 5.00 -2.51 -0.89
N PHE A 333 5.46 -1.64 -1.78
CA PHE A 333 5.42 -0.20 -1.61
C PHE A 333 4.80 0.42 -2.86
N ILE A 334 3.61 1.01 -2.73
CA ILE A 334 2.84 1.53 -3.87
C ILE A 334 2.43 2.96 -3.56
N THR A 335 2.81 3.92 -4.40
CA THR A 335 2.27 5.28 -4.38
C THR A 335 1.23 5.43 -5.47
N VAL A 336 0.09 5.98 -5.11
CA VAL A 336 -1.02 6.30 -6.02
C VAL A 336 -1.27 7.79 -5.91
N ASP A 337 -0.93 8.52 -6.96
CA ASP A 337 -1.10 9.96 -7.03
C ASP A 337 -2.13 10.27 -8.11
N SER A 338 -3.26 10.87 -7.72
CA SER A 338 -4.23 11.39 -8.68
C SER A 338 -3.98 12.87 -8.97
N SER A 339 -4.14 13.29 -10.22
CA SER A 339 -3.99 14.68 -10.60
C SER A 339 -5.02 15.55 -9.86
N ARG A 340 -4.57 16.61 -9.18
CA ARG A 340 -5.45 17.74 -8.82
C ARG A 340 -5.90 18.36 -10.12
N GLU A 341 -7.19 18.27 -10.41
CA GLU A 341 -7.70 18.71 -11.71
C GLU A 341 -7.43 20.19 -11.94
N ARG A 342 -6.66 20.46 -12.99
CA ARG A 342 -6.57 21.78 -13.65
C ARG A 342 -7.51 21.88 -14.85
N CYS A 343 -7.96 20.74 -15.36
CA CYS A 343 -8.84 20.64 -16.52
C CYS A 343 -10.30 20.99 -16.16
N SER A 344 -11.06 21.52 -17.11
CA SER A 344 -12.51 21.70 -16.96
C SER A 344 -13.24 20.34 -16.99
N ASP A 345 -14.47 20.29 -16.48
CA ASP A 345 -15.23 19.04 -16.24
C ASP A 345 -15.36 18.11 -17.46
N ASP A 346 -15.21 18.61 -18.68
CA ASP A 346 -15.33 17.81 -19.91
C ASP A 346 -13.99 17.29 -20.45
N PHE A 347 -12.87 17.59 -19.78
CA PHE A 347 -11.52 17.20 -20.15
C PHE A 347 -10.92 16.24 -19.14
N ILE A 348 -10.13 15.29 -19.63
CA ILE A 348 -9.45 14.26 -18.87
C ILE A 348 -7.96 14.59 -18.85
N GLN A 349 -7.38 14.73 -17.66
CA GLN A 349 -5.96 15.06 -17.50
C GLN A 349 -5.02 13.86 -17.77
N LEU A 350 -3.88 14.11 -18.40
CA LEU A 350 -2.70 13.24 -18.43
C LEU A 350 -1.44 14.11 -18.32
N GLY A 351 -0.70 13.96 -17.21
CA GLY A 351 0.42 14.84 -16.92
C GLY A 351 -0.04 16.30 -16.76
N ASP A 352 0.59 17.20 -17.50
CA ASP A 352 0.23 18.62 -17.54
C ASP A 352 -0.74 18.97 -18.69
N HIS A 353 -1.29 17.98 -19.41
CA HIS A 353 -2.22 18.21 -20.52
C HIS A 353 -3.63 17.68 -20.23
N CYS A 354 -4.62 18.27 -20.88
CA CYS A 354 -6.04 17.97 -20.77
C CYS A 354 -6.58 17.45 -22.11
N TYR A 355 -7.26 16.32 -22.11
CA TYR A 355 -7.73 15.65 -23.32
C TYR A 355 -9.24 15.49 -23.35
N GLN A 356 -9.87 15.70 -24.50
CA GLN A 356 -11.32 15.56 -24.63
C GLN A 356 -11.70 14.85 -25.92
N LEU A 357 -12.50 13.79 -25.80
CA LEU A 357 -13.17 13.16 -26.93
C LEU A 357 -14.35 14.02 -27.40
N SER A 358 -14.46 14.23 -28.71
CA SER A 358 -15.59 14.93 -29.30
C SER A 358 -16.91 14.16 -29.13
N GLU A 359 -17.98 14.91 -28.87
CA GLU A 359 -19.34 14.35 -28.90
C GLU A 359 -19.78 14.06 -30.34
N SER A 360 -19.46 14.97 -31.27
CA SER A 360 -19.85 14.92 -32.67
C SER A 360 -18.73 14.41 -33.58
N PHE A 361 -19.13 13.91 -34.76
CA PHE A 361 -18.24 13.56 -35.85
C PHE A 361 -17.96 14.80 -36.69
N SER A 362 -16.74 14.97 -37.17
CA SER A 362 -16.34 16.12 -38.01
C SER A 362 -15.22 15.73 -38.97
N SER A 363 -15.12 16.44 -40.09
CA SER A 363 -13.93 16.38 -40.95
C SER A 363 -12.70 16.87 -40.20
N PHE A 364 -11.50 16.49 -40.64
CA PHE A 364 -10.26 16.81 -39.94
C PHE A 364 -10.08 18.31 -39.70
N SER A 365 -10.32 19.13 -40.74
CA SER A 365 -10.18 20.59 -40.64
C SER A 365 -11.12 21.20 -39.61
N ASN A 366 -12.36 20.69 -39.53
CA ASN A 366 -13.32 21.13 -38.53
C ASN A 366 -12.96 20.61 -37.13
N ALA A 367 -12.45 19.40 -37.03
CA ALA A 367 -11.98 18.82 -35.77
C ALA A 367 -10.84 19.67 -35.16
N GLU A 368 -9.82 20.00 -35.96
CA GLU A 368 -8.73 20.88 -35.55
C GLU A 368 -9.24 22.28 -35.16
N TYR A 369 -10.12 22.87 -35.97
CA TYR A 369 -10.72 24.18 -35.64
C TYR A 369 -11.43 24.16 -34.28
N ASN A 370 -12.15 23.08 -33.95
CA ASN A 370 -12.82 22.93 -32.66
C ASN A 370 -11.83 22.81 -31.51
N CYS A 371 -10.71 22.12 -31.68
CA CYS A 371 -9.69 22.01 -30.63
C CYS A 371 -8.96 23.35 -30.41
N VAL A 372 -8.63 24.06 -31.49
CA VAL A 372 -8.07 25.43 -31.41
C VAL A 372 -9.03 26.39 -30.71
N ALA A 373 -10.33 26.30 -30.98
CA ALA A 373 -11.33 27.11 -30.29
C ALA A 373 -11.41 26.83 -28.77
N LYS A 374 -10.94 25.67 -28.32
CA LYS A 374 -10.84 25.28 -26.90
C LYS A 374 -9.47 25.61 -26.28
N GLY A 375 -8.58 26.25 -27.03
CA GLY A 375 -7.26 26.67 -26.55
C GLY A 375 -6.16 25.64 -26.72
N GLY A 376 -6.32 24.65 -27.59
CA GLY A 376 -5.29 23.65 -27.87
C GLY A 376 -5.37 23.10 -29.29
N HIS A 377 -5.05 21.82 -29.50
CA HIS A 377 -4.94 21.21 -30.83
C HIS A 377 -5.55 19.81 -30.83
N LEU A 378 -5.70 19.18 -32.01
CA LEU A 378 -5.88 17.74 -32.05
C LEU A 378 -4.69 17.04 -31.38
N ALA A 379 -4.97 15.99 -30.60
CA ALA A 379 -3.97 15.39 -29.72
C ALA A 379 -2.73 14.86 -30.45
N SER A 380 -1.58 15.19 -29.88
CA SER A 380 -0.25 14.71 -30.23
C SER A 380 0.13 13.48 -29.38
N ILE A 381 1.01 12.61 -29.88
CA ILE A 381 1.39 11.38 -29.18
C ILE A 381 2.89 11.13 -29.29
N HIS A 382 3.57 11.16 -28.14
CA HIS A 382 5.04 11.13 -28.04
C HIS A 382 5.61 9.88 -27.35
N ASN A 383 4.75 9.01 -26.82
CA ASN A 383 5.16 7.75 -26.19
C ASN A 383 3.99 6.74 -26.13
N GLU A 384 4.31 5.50 -25.75
CA GLU A 384 3.33 4.41 -25.64
C GLU A 384 2.32 4.62 -24.50
N ASP A 385 2.68 5.32 -23.43
CA ASP A 385 1.78 5.61 -22.31
C ASP A 385 0.68 6.59 -22.73
N THR A 386 1.05 7.70 -23.39
CA THR A 386 0.11 8.65 -24.00
C THR A 386 -0.75 7.96 -25.07
N ASN A 387 -0.17 7.07 -25.87
CA ASN A 387 -0.93 6.29 -26.86
C ASN A 387 -2.01 5.43 -26.21
N SER A 388 -1.63 4.67 -25.17
CA SER A 388 -2.54 3.79 -24.43
C SER A 388 -3.63 4.58 -23.70
N PHE A 389 -3.28 5.75 -23.17
CA PHE A 389 -4.24 6.65 -22.55
C PHE A 389 -5.25 7.22 -23.57
N ILE A 390 -4.79 7.77 -24.70
CA ILE A 390 -5.67 8.30 -25.75
C ILE A 390 -6.56 7.19 -26.32
N GLN A 391 -6.04 5.96 -26.45
CA GLN A 391 -6.85 4.79 -26.81
C GLN A 391 -7.97 4.53 -25.78
N SER A 392 -7.69 4.63 -24.48
CA SER A 392 -8.70 4.46 -23.43
C SER A 392 -9.83 5.50 -23.52
N ILE A 393 -9.51 6.73 -23.93
CA ILE A 393 -10.49 7.79 -24.18
C ILE A 393 -11.29 7.46 -25.45
N ALA A 394 -10.59 7.03 -26.50
CA ALA A 394 -11.17 6.68 -27.79
C ALA A 394 -12.07 5.43 -27.75
N ALA A 395 -12.03 4.61 -26.70
CA ALA A 395 -12.73 3.32 -26.61
C ALA A 395 -14.25 3.41 -26.83
N THR A 396 -14.87 4.57 -26.60
CA THR A 396 -16.31 4.81 -26.85
C THR A 396 -16.61 5.25 -28.28
N ALA A 397 -15.58 5.51 -29.10
CA ALA A 397 -15.74 5.84 -30.51
C ALA A 397 -15.98 4.56 -31.34
N PRO A 398 -16.95 4.55 -32.29
CA PRO A 398 -17.34 3.32 -32.99
C PRO A 398 -16.25 2.69 -33.86
N ILE A 399 -15.30 3.48 -34.38
CA ILE A 399 -14.28 3.04 -35.34
C ILE A 399 -12.90 3.52 -34.90
N GLY A 400 -12.78 4.84 -34.77
CA GLY A 400 -11.53 5.50 -34.43
C GLY A 400 -11.74 6.99 -34.29
N VAL A 401 -10.68 7.68 -33.93
CA VAL A 401 -10.67 9.12 -33.66
C VAL A 401 -9.58 9.79 -34.46
N PHE A 402 -9.83 10.99 -34.98
CA PHE A 402 -8.75 11.83 -35.47
C PHE A 402 -7.82 12.21 -34.31
N ILE A 403 -6.53 12.11 -34.61
CA ILE A 403 -5.41 12.65 -33.83
C ILE A 403 -4.73 13.72 -34.68
N GLY A 404 -3.86 14.56 -34.10
CA GLY A 404 -3.30 15.73 -34.78
C GLY A 404 -2.32 15.45 -35.90
N LEU A 405 -2.11 14.19 -36.31
CA LEU A 405 -1.12 13.84 -37.32
C LEU A 405 -1.68 13.99 -38.73
N LYS A 406 -0.98 14.76 -39.57
CA LYS A 406 -1.36 15.02 -40.97
C LYS A 406 -0.15 14.98 -41.90
N LYS A 407 -0.33 14.44 -43.11
CA LYS A 407 0.66 14.44 -44.19
C LYS A 407 0.65 15.79 -44.91
N GLU A 408 1.76 16.50 -44.86
CA GLU A 408 2.00 17.74 -45.58
C GLU A 408 3.26 17.61 -46.44
N GLN A 409 3.15 17.87 -47.74
CA GLN A 409 4.28 17.83 -48.68
C GLN A 409 5.14 16.54 -48.57
N LYS A 410 4.48 15.39 -48.34
CA LYS A 410 5.03 14.03 -48.15
C LYS A 410 5.57 13.69 -46.76
N GLU A 411 5.51 14.59 -45.79
CA GLU A 411 5.94 14.34 -44.41
C GLU A 411 4.75 14.40 -43.45
N PHE A 412 4.70 13.50 -42.46
CA PHE A 412 3.69 13.58 -41.40
C PHE A 412 4.14 14.55 -40.30
N LYS A 413 3.23 15.44 -39.90
CA LYS A 413 3.45 16.48 -38.88
C LYS A 413 2.25 16.58 -37.95
N TRP A 414 2.51 16.89 -36.68
CA TRP A 414 1.47 17.19 -35.72
C TRP A 414 0.95 18.62 -35.92
N THR A 415 -0.35 18.83 -35.71
CA THR A 415 -0.99 20.14 -35.90
C THR A 415 -0.60 21.18 -34.84
N ASP A 416 -0.14 20.74 -33.67
CA ASP A 416 0.42 21.57 -32.60
C ASP A 416 1.86 22.04 -32.89
N GLY A 417 2.50 21.52 -33.94
CA GLY A 417 3.89 21.81 -34.32
C GLY A 417 4.96 21.03 -33.57
N SER A 418 4.60 20.07 -32.73
CA SER A 418 5.54 19.17 -32.05
C SER A 418 6.24 18.22 -33.02
N SER A 419 7.39 17.66 -32.62
CA SER A 419 8.13 16.72 -33.44
C SER A 419 7.48 15.34 -33.46
N LEU A 420 7.46 14.69 -34.63
CA LEU A 420 7.09 13.27 -34.74
C LEU A 420 8.25 12.38 -34.29
N ASP A 421 8.26 12.02 -33.01
CA ASP A 421 9.29 11.22 -32.33
C ASP A 421 8.80 9.81 -31.94
N TYR A 422 7.50 9.56 -32.02
CA TYR A 422 6.85 8.29 -31.72
C TYR A 422 5.83 7.91 -32.80
N THR A 423 5.72 6.61 -33.10
CA THR A 423 4.77 6.10 -34.10
C THR A 423 4.32 4.67 -33.78
N LYS A 424 3.02 4.42 -33.90
CA LYS A 424 2.41 3.08 -33.79
C LYS A 424 1.63 2.72 -35.05
N SER A 425 2.17 3.11 -36.19
CA SER A 425 1.39 3.24 -37.41
C SER A 425 1.66 2.16 -38.45
N HIS A 426 0.63 1.90 -39.27
CA HIS A 426 0.75 1.27 -40.58
C HIS A 426 0.37 2.29 -41.65
N LEU A 427 1.09 3.42 -41.73
CA LEU A 427 0.77 4.47 -42.71
C LEU A 427 1.23 4.04 -44.11
N ASP A 428 0.31 4.05 -45.05
CA ASP A 428 0.57 3.78 -46.46
C ASP A 428 0.84 5.10 -47.19
N ASP A 429 1.79 5.09 -48.11
CA ASP A 429 2.10 6.24 -48.96
C ASP A 429 0.94 6.63 -49.89
N PHE A 430 0.08 5.66 -50.21
CA PHE A 430 -1.12 5.84 -51.03
C PHE A 430 -2.41 6.05 -50.22
N GLY A 431 -2.32 6.15 -48.89
CA GLY A 431 -3.46 6.43 -48.02
C GLY A 431 -3.86 7.91 -48.00
N GLY A 432 -4.98 8.22 -47.34
CA GLY A 432 -5.41 9.60 -47.08
C GLY A 432 -4.39 10.41 -46.27
N GLU A 433 -4.50 11.74 -46.32
CA GLU A 433 -3.52 12.66 -45.73
C GLU A 433 -3.69 12.86 -44.21
N CYS A 434 -4.83 12.46 -43.64
CA CYS A 434 -5.10 12.58 -42.21
C CYS A 434 -4.95 11.23 -41.51
N VAL A 435 -4.84 11.23 -40.19
CA VAL A 435 -4.60 10.01 -39.42
C VAL A 435 -5.65 9.82 -38.34
N ILE A 436 -6.16 8.59 -38.25
CA ILE A 436 -7.02 8.16 -37.15
C ILE A 436 -6.29 7.13 -36.28
N MET A 437 -6.57 7.16 -34.98
CA MET A 437 -6.30 6.05 -34.06
C MET A 437 -7.51 5.12 -34.02
N GLY A 438 -7.30 3.82 -34.24
CA GLY A 438 -8.35 2.81 -34.06
C GLY A 438 -8.74 2.68 -32.58
N SER A 439 -10.04 2.79 -32.27
CA SER A 439 -10.52 2.86 -30.89
C SER A 439 -10.21 1.61 -30.05
N LEU A 440 -10.20 0.43 -30.68
CA LEU A 440 -9.93 -0.85 -30.01
C LEU A 440 -8.47 -1.28 -30.10
N THR A 441 -7.74 -0.88 -31.13
CA THR A 441 -6.37 -1.35 -31.39
C THR A 441 -5.30 -0.39 -30.91
N GLY A 442 -5.62 0.91 -30.80
CA GLY A 442 -4.65 1.96 -30.48
C GLY A 442 -3.60 2.18 -31.58
N THR A 443 -3.73 1.53 -32.73
CA THR A 443 -2.84 1.66 -33.90
C THR A 443 -3.31 2.77 -34.83
N TRP A 444 -2.39 3.40 -35.54
CA TRP A 444 -2.71 4.55 -36.39
C TRP A 444 -2.76 4.18 -37.88
N SER A 445 -3.76 4.72 -38.56
CA SER A 445 -4.02 4.45 -39.99
C SER A 445 -4.35 5.75 -40.73
N ASN A 446 -4.00 5.82 -42.01
CA ASN A 446 -4.43 6.90 -42.88
C ASN A 446 -5.96 6.94 -42.98
N ALA A 447 -6.51 8.15 -43.09
CA ALA A 447 -7.91 8.44 -43.32
C ALA A 447 -8.05 9.59 -44.31
N ASP A 448 -9.13 9.56 -45.06
CA ASP A 448 -9.55 10.72 -45.85
C ASP A 448 -9.98 11.84 -44.90
N CYS A 449 -9.37 13.02 -45.08
CA CYS A 449 -9.59 14.19 -44.23
C CYS A 449 -11.02 14.72 -44.28
N GLU A 450 -11.77 14.43 -45.36
CA GLU A 450 -13.15 14.87 -45.54
C GLU A 450 -14.17 13.93 -44.86
N LEU A 451 -13.73 12.72 -44.47
CA LEU A 451 -14.59 11.81 -43.70
C LEU A 451 -14.79 12.33 -42.28
N ALA A 452 -16.00 12.12 -41.77
CA ALA A 452 -16.36 12.54 -40.44
C ALA A 452 -15.97 11.45 -39.42
N PHE A 453 -15.02 11.76 -38.54
CA PHE A 453 -14.67 10.94 -37.39
C PHE A 453 -14.92 11.71 -36.09
N LYS A 454 -15.05 11.00 -34.98
CA LYS A 454 -14.79 11.62 -33.68
C LYS A 454 -13.32 12.04 -33.61
N PHE A 455 -12.97 12.89 -32.66
CA PHE A 455 -11.62 13.42 -32.56
C PHE A 455 -11.26 13.70 -31.11
N ILE A 456 -9.98 13.71 -30.78
CA ILE A 456 -9.49 14.03 -29.43
C ILE A 456 -8.74 15.36 -29.48
N CYS A 457 -9.18 16.31 -28.67
CA CYS A 457 -8.45 17.56 -28.42
C CYS A 457 -7.48 17.38 -27.26
N GLU A 458 -6.39 18.14 -27.28
CA GLU A 458 -5.38 18.28 -26.24
C GLU A 458 -5.20 19.78 -25.95
N THR A 459 -5.18 20.17 -24.67
CA THR A 459 -4.86 21.53 -24.20
C THR A 459 -3.85 21.45 -23.05
N ASP A 460 -3.17 22.55 -22.77
CA ASP A 460 -2.30 22.69 -21.58
C ASP A 460 -3.06 23.04 -20.30
#